data_AF-A0A0C9WRF2-F1
#
_entry.id   AF-A0A0C9WRF2-F1
#
_cell.length_a   1.000
_cell.length_b   1.000
_cell.length_c   1.000
_cell.angle_alpha   90.00
_cell.angle_beta   90.00
_cell.angle_gamma   90.00
#
_symmetry.space_group_name_H-M   'P 1'
#
loop_
_entity.id
_entity.type
_entity.pdbx_description
1 polymer ?
#
loop_
_entity_poly.entity_id
_entity_poly.type
_entity_poly.pdbx_seq_one_letter_code
_entity_poly.pdbx_strand_id
1 'polypeptide(L)'
;SLLGQQGVISASQGHACSECTHPFRSTNDSDTMDVGQGFVTMHVVDGIVMGPTHCAYENCENELLNAQGGSFCALHEQEYGNKCQIIGCNQDRVPLTMACQQHQHEWQKHIQNRSPGALAGVHRMLQRPGENLPWLPNPIQHGQHPHDGPPLADRTVKNYFSPNCFYCVETICAPCGTVIGWAKIARSESPTNIVAFLNSIYSSGVPRPAYICIDKACIVLRHIQASEHLQDWFNTSRFLVDSYHYTSHKATDEFCHTW
;
A
#
# COMPACT_ATOMS: atom_id res chain seq x y z
N SER A 1 -12.25 16.99 -3.94
CA SER A 1 -11.07 17.52 -3.24
C SER A 1 -9.90 16.61 -3.59
N LEU A 2 -9.02 17.02 -4.51
CA LEU A 2 -7.79 16.26 -4.77
C LEU A 2 -6.84 16.54 -3.60
N LEU A 3 -6.65 15.56 -2.71
CA LEU A 3 -5.62 15.62 -1.66
C LEU A 3 -4.25 15.48 -2.31
N GLY A 4 -3.64 16.61 -2.67
CA GLY A 4 -2.33 16.65 -3.33
C GLY A 4 -2.40 16.42 -4.85
N GLN A 5 -1.43 16.96 -5.57
CA GLN A 5 -1.27 16.70 -7.00
C GLN A 5 -0.52 15.38 -7.16
N GLN A 6 -1.19 14.36 -7.71
CA GLN A 6 -0.62 13.02 -7.86
C GLN A 6 -0.13 12.40 -6.52
N GLY A 7 -0.79 12.76 -5.41
CA GLY A 7 -0.43 12.23 -4.09
C GLY A 7 0.67 13.00 -3.36
N VAL A 8 1.31 14.00 -3.98
CA VAL A 8 2.27 14.90 -3.30
C VAL A 8 1.51 15.98 -2.53
N ILE A 9 1.86 16.19 -1.26
CA ILE A 9 1.30 17.27 -0.44
C ILE A 9 2.19 18.51 -0.58
N SER A 10 1.78 19.49 -1.39
CA SER A 10 2.61 20.69 -1.62
C SER A 10 2.89 21.48 -0.34
N ALA A 11 1.98 21.46 0.64
CA ALA A 11 2.14 22.17 1.90
C ALA A 11 3.27 21.62 2.80
N SER A 12 3.72 20.39 2.56
CA SER A 12 4.82 19.77 3.30
C SER A 12 6.17 19.83 2.57
N GLN A 13 6.23 20.42 1.37
CA GLN A 13 7.50 20.58 0.67
C GLN A 13 8.46 21.46 1.48
N GLY A 14 9.68 20.95 1.69
CA GLY A 14 10.68 21.63 2.51
C GLY A 14 10.36 21.64 4.01
N HIS A 15 9.49 20.75 4.49
CA HIS A 15 9.18 20.65 5.92
C HIS A 15 10.47 20.48 6.74
N ALA A 16 10.66 21.39 7.69
CA ALA A 16 11.73 21.36 8.67
C ALA A 16 11.17 21.77 10.04
N CYS A 17 11.40 20.93 11.05
CA CYS A 17 11.04 21.23 12.44
C CYS A 17 12.06 20.58 13.39
N SER A 18 12.00 20.94 14.66
CA SER A 18 12.92 20.43 15.70
C SER A 18 12.88 18.92 15.90
N GLU A 19 11.79 18.25 15.48
CA GLU A 19 11.66 16.80 15.55
C GLU A 19 12.21 16.09 14.31
N CYS A 20 12.17 16.74 13.14
CA CYS A 20 12.49 16.12 11.86
C CYS A 20 13.85 16.54 11.28
N THR A 21 14.46 17.59 11.82
CA THR A 21 15.70 18.17 11.28
C THR A 21 16.71 18.31 12.41
N HIS A 22 17.73 17.44 12.39
CA HIS A 22 18.76 17.39 13.43
C HIS A 22 20.12 17.73 12.85
N PRO A 23 21.00 18.45 13.57
CA PRO A 23 22.37 18.61 13.11
C PRO A 23 23.07 17.25 13.06
N PHE A 24 23.86 17.01 12.00
CA PHE A 24 24.69 15.82 11.92
C PHE A 24 25.64 15.75 13.12
N ARG A 25 25.59 14.63 13.86
CA ARG A 25 26.49 14.37 14.98
C ARG A 25 27.67 13.55 14.47
N SER A 26 28.81 14.20 14.26
CA SER A 26 30.06 13.49 14.00
C SER A 26 30.52 12.80 15.28
N THR A 27 30.49 11.47 15.30
CA THR A 27 31.30 10.67 16.22
C THR A 27 32.66 10.45 15.57
N ASN A 28 33.74 10.45 16.36
CA ASN A 28 35.14 10.39 15.88
C ASN A 28 35.54 9.08 15.18
N ASP A 29 34.59 8.18 14.88
CA ASP A 29 34.84 6.94 14.16
C ASP A 29 34.47 7.17 12.69
N SER A 30 35.50 7.19 11.85
CA SER A 30 35.42 7.52 10.44
C SER A 30 34.68 6.44 9.65
N ASP A 31 33.51 6.80 9.11
CA ASP A 31 33.11 6.36 7.77
C ASP A 31 32.77 7.62 6.98
N THR A 32 33.63 7.90 6.01
CA THR A 32 33.61 9.13 5.21
C THR A 32 32.45 9.09 4.24
N MET A 33 31.30 9.61 4.67
CA MET A 33 30.33 10.12 3.71
C MET A 33 30.55 11.61 3.50
N ASP A 34 30.53 12.03 2.24
CA ASP A 34 30.41 13.44 1.87
C ASP A 34 28.96 13.93 2.06
N VAL A 35 28.32 13.53 3.17
CA VAL A 35 27.15 14.25 3.67
C VAL A 35 27.72 15.47 4.35
N GLY A 36 27.96 16.53 3.56
CA GLY A 36 28.53 17.78 4.05
C GLY A 36 27.91 18.17 5.39
N GLN A 37 28.74 18.54 6.35
CA GLN A 37 28.40 18.94 7.73
C GLN A 37 27.08 19.72 7.81
N GLY A 38 25.95 19.00 7.91
CA GLY A 38 24.63 19.54 7.58
C GLY A 38 23.53 18.96 8.44
N PHE A 39 22.27 19.25 8.09
CA PHE A 39 21.13 18.72 8.79
C PHE A 39 20.74 17.33 8.26
N VAL A 40 20.42 16.43 9.17
CA VAL A 40 19.91 15.08 8.95
C VAL A 40 18.39 15.10 9.01
N THR A 41 17.75 14.49 8.02
CA THR A 41 16.30 14.32 7.93
C THR A 41 15.95 12.85 7.74
N MET A 42 14.75 12.48 8.19
CA MET A 42 14.20 11.14 8.03
C MET A 42 12.78 11.23 7.50
N HIS A 43 12.38 10.28 6.67
CA HIS A 43 10.98 10.01 6.36
C HIS A 43 10.63 8.55 6.63
N VAL A 44 9.42 8.31 7.10
CA VAL A 44 8.87 6.98 7.37
C VAL A 44 7.88 6.66 6.27
N VAL A 45 7.99 5.47 5.70
CA VAL A 45 7.09 4.93 4.68
C VAL A 45 6.32 3.77 5.30
N ASP A 46 5.00 3.83 5.21
CA ASP A 46 4.12 2.81 5.76
C ASP A 46 2.84 2.70 4.93
N GLY A 47 2.34 1.47 4.83
CA GLY A 47 1.18 1.11 4.04
C GLY A 47 -0.05 0.84 4.90
N ILE A 48 -1.21 1.36 4.50
CA ILE A 48 -2.49 0.98 5.10
C ILE A 48 -3.16 -0.06 4.18
N VAL A 49 -3.17 -1.32 4.60
CA VAL A 49 -3.82 -2.43 3.85
C VAL A 49 -5.34 -2.27 3.88
N MET A 50 -5.99 -2.68 2.78
CA MET A 50 -7.40 -2.44 2.46
C MET A 50 -7.65 -1.00 2.00
N GLY A 51 -6.97 -0.65 0.92
CA GLY A 51 -7.15 0.62 0.25
C GLY A 51 -8.57 0.80 -0.32
N PRO A 52 -8.87 2.01 -0.81
CA PRO A 52 -10.19 2.32 -1.37
C PRO A 52 -10.53 1.42 -2.57
N THR A 53 -11.82 1.39 -2.92
CA THR A 53 -12.30 0.61 -4.06
C THR A 53 -12.08 1.34 -5.38
N HIS A 54 -11.79 0.60 -6.45
CA HIS A 54 -11.69 1.08 -7.82
C HIS A 54 -12.45 0.16 -8.78
N CYS A 55 -12.49 0.56 -10.05
CA CYS A 55 -13.19 -0.16 -11.11
C CYS A 55 -12.88 -1.67 -11.11
N ALA A 56 -13.94 -2.49 -11.22
CA ALA A 56 -13.88 -3.94 -11.26
C ALA A 56 -13.27 -4.48 -12.55
N TYR A 57 -13.38 -3.71 -13.65
CA TYR A 57 -12.88 -4.12 -14.95
C TYR A 57 -11.37 -4.39 -14.92
N GLU A 58 -10.94 -5.40 -15.67
CA GLU A 58 -9.56 -5.88 -15.66
C GLU A 58 -8.57 -4.75 -15.95
N ASN A 59 -7.51 -4.65 -15.13
CA ASN A 59 -6.43 -3.66 -15.26
C ASN A 59 -6.91 -2.19 -15.22
N CYS A 60 -8.09 -1.91 -14.66
CA CYS A 60 -8.62 -0.54 -14.54
C CYS A 60 -8.53 -0.01 -13.11
N GLU A 61 -7.78 1.08 -12.92
CA GLU A 61 -7.60 1.75 -11.61
C GLU A 61 -8.45 3.02 -11.46
N ASN A 62 -9.33 3.29 -12.43
CA ASN A 62 -10.19 4.47 -12.41
C ASN A 62 -11.19 4.42 -11.24
N GLU A 63 -11.53 5.61 -10.76
CA GLU A 63 -12.51 5.78 -9.68
C GLU A 63 -13.90 5.29 -10.11
N LEU A 64 -14.62 4.73 -9.14
CA LEU A 64 -15.99 4.27 -9.36
C LEU A 64 -16.90 5.44 -9.67
N LEU A 65 -17.81 5.25 -10.62
CA LEU A 65 -18.89 6.21 -10.87
C LEU A 65 -19.80 6.32 -9.63
N ASN A 66 -20.04 5.20 -8.96
CA ASN A 66 -20.80 5.12 -7.73
C ASN A 66 -20.06 4.25 -6.70
N ALA A 67 -19.45 4.89 -5.70
CA ALA A 67 -18.81 4.19 -4.59
C ALA A 67 -19.81 3.49 -3.64
N GLN A 68 -21.10 3.85 -3.68
CA GLN A 68 -22.16 3.26 -2.87
C GLN A 68 -22.79 2.05 -3.59
N GLY A 69 -21.98 1.02 -3.83
CA GLY A 69 -22.44 -0.26 -4.38
C GLY A 69 -22.31 -0.41 -5.90
N GLY A 70 -21.71 0.56 -6.60
CA GLY A 70 -21.29 0.37 -7.99
C GLY A 70 -20.00 -0.45 -8.11
N SER A 71 -19.78 -1.04 -9.28
CA SER A 71 -18.58 -1.82 -9.60
C SER A 71 -17.71 -1.20 -10.68
N PHE A 72 -18.22 -0.27 -11.48
CA PHE A 72 -17.49 0.33 -12.60
C PHE A 72 -17.22 1.84 -12.46
N CYS A 73 -16.17 2.28 -13.16
CA CYS A 73 -15.94 3.69 -13.44
C CYS A 73 -16.91 4.21 -14.51
N ALA A 74 -16.93 5.53 -14.74
CA ALA A 74 -17.86 6.15 -15.70
C ALA A 74 -17.77 5.54 -17.12
N LEU A 75 -16.55 5.27 -17.60
CA LEU A 75 -16.30 4.68 -18.91
C LEU A 75 -16.86 3.25 -19.02
N HIS A 76 -16.53 2.39 -18.06
CA HIS A 76 -17.00 1.00 -18.08
C HIS A 76 -18.48 0.87 -17.73
N GLU A 77 -19.07 1.79 -16.96
CA GLU A 77 -20.53 1.81 -16.78
C GLU A 77 -21.23 2.19 -18.09
N GLN A 78 -20.66 3.09 -18.89
CA GLN A 78 -21.23 3.42 -20.20
C GLN A 78 -21.16 2.24 -21.18
N GLU A 79 -20.04 1.51 -21.21
CA GLU A 79 -19.83 0.41 -22.16
C GLU A 79 -20.51 -0.90 -21.73
N TYR A 80 -20.45 -1.22 -20.44
CA TYR A 80 -20.83 -2.53 -19.89
C TYR A 80 -21.94 -2.45 -18.85
N GLY A 81 -22.41 -1.26 -18.47
CA GLY A 81 -23.42 -1.09 -17.44
C GLY A 81 -24.75 -1.79 -17.77
N ASN A 82 -25.12 -1.95 -19.05
CA ASN A 82 -26.32 -2.71 -19.44
C ASN A 82 -26.07 -4.22 -19.62
N LYS A 83 -24.82 -4.68 -19.54
CA LYS A 83 -24.44 -6.09 -19.77
C LYS A 83 -24.39 -6.90 -18.49
N CYS A 84 -24.51 -8.22 -18.66
CA CYS A 84 -24.25 -9.19 -17.62
C CYS A 84 -22.79 -9.09 -17.18
N GLN A 85 -22.56 -8.92 -15.88
CA GLN A 85 -21.22 -8.74 -15.33
C GLN A 85 -20.47 -10.05 -15.07
N ILE A 86 -20.93 -11.17 -15.63
CA ILE A 86 -20.15 -12.41 -15.68
C ILE A 86 -19.10 -12.27 -16.79
N ILE A 87 -17.84 -12.54 -16.49
CA ILE A 87 -16.75 -12.39 -17.47
C ILE A 87 -17.00 -13.34 -18.65
N GLY A 88 -16.97 -12.78 -19.86
CA GLY A 88 -17.26 -13.50 -21.10
C GLY A 88 -18.74 -13.59 -21.48
N CYS A 89 -19.67 -13.02 -20.71
CA CYS A 89 -21.08 -12.95 -21.05
C CYS A 89 -21.45 -11.62 -21.70
N ASN A 90 -22.08 -11.66 -22.89
CA ASN A 90 -22.49 -10.45 -23.63
C ASN A 90 -24.00 -10.17 -23.60
N GLN A 91 -24.75 -10.95 -22.82
CA GLN A 91 -26.19 -10.78 -22.66
C GLN A 91 -26.51 -9.55 -21.83
N ASP A 92 -27.67 -8.94 -22.06
CA ASP A 92 -28.12 -7.80 -21.25
C ASP A 92 -28.52 -8.26 -19.84
N ARG A 93 -28.26 -7.40 -18.85
CA ARG A 93 -28.63 -7.67 -17.46
C ARG A 93 -30.13 -7.52 -17.27
N VAL A 94 -30.69 -8.29 -16.33
CA VAL A 94 -32.06 -8.06 -15.86
C VAL A 94 -32.07 -6.74 -15.08
N PRO A 95 -33.06 -5.85 -15.28
CA PRO A 95 -33.16 -4.59 -14.53
C PRO A 95 -33.00 -4.79 -13.02
N LEU A 96 -32.29 -3.86 -12.37
CA LEU A 96 -31.96 -3.88 -10.93
C LEU A 96 -31.04 -5.03 -10.47
N THR A 97 -30.49 -5.82 -11.39
CA THR A 97 -29.49 -6.85 -11.10
C THR A 97 -28.20 -6.60 -11.88
N MET A 98 -27.12 -7.30 -11.54
CA MET A 98 -25.85 -7.24 -12.29
C MET A 98 -25.66 -8.42 -13.25
N ALA A 99 -26.69 -9.27 -13.44
CA ALA A 99 -26.59 -10.50 -14.24
C ALA A 99 -27.74 -10.61 -15.24
N CYS A 100 -27.53 -11.35 -16.34
CA CYS A 100 -28.62 -11.72 -17.25
C CYS A 100 -29.51 -12.82 -16.64
N GLN A 101 -30.57 -13.21 -17.35
CA GLN A 101 -31.50 -14.24 -16.87
C GLN A 101 -30.82 -15.59 -16.56
N GLN A 102 -29.81 -15.97 -17.37
CA GLN A 102 -29.09 -17.23 -17.20
C GLN A 102 -28.16 -17.25 -15.98
N HIS A 103 -27.70 -16.07 -15.53
CA HIS A 103 -26.72 -15.94 -14.45
C HIS A 103 -27.33 -15.37 -13.15
N GLN A 104 -28.66 -15.43 -13.01
CA GLN A 104 -29.32 -14.98 -11.80
C GLN A 104 -28.90 -15.79 -10.57
N HIS A 105 -28.58 -17.08 -10.72
CA HIS A 105 -28.13 -17.91 -9.60
C HIS A 105 -26.81 -17.39 -9.00
N GLU A 106 -25.83 -17.04 -9.83
CA GLU A 106 -24.55 -16.45 -9.43
C GLU A 106 -24.76 -15.11 -8.72
N TRP A 107 -25.67 -14.29 -9.25
CA TRP A 107 -26.04 -13.01 -8.64
C TRP A 107 -26.69 -13.20 -7.26
N GLN A 108 -27.66 -14.10 -7.13
CA GLN A 108 -28.32 -14.38 -5.86
C GLN A 108 -27.33 -14.92 -4.83
N LYS A 109 -26.44 -15.83 -5.24
CA LYS A 109 -25.37 -16.33 -4.38
C LYS A 109 -24.44 -15.21 -3.90
N HIS A 110 -24.11 -14.26 -4.79
CA HIS A 110 -23.32 -13.08 -4.44
C HIS A 110 -24.00 -12.23 -3.36
N ILE A 111 -25.29 -11.92 -3.54
CA ILE A 111 -26.08 -11.15 -2.57
C ILE A 111 -26.18 -11.87 -1.22
N GLN A 112 -26.47 -13.18 -1.21
CA GLN A 112 -26.58 -13.97 0.01
C GLN A 112 -25.29 -13.93 0.85
N ASN A 113 -24.13 -14.07 0.21
CA ASN A 113 -22.83 -14.03 0.88
C ASN A 113 -22.49 -12.65 1.48
N ARG A 114 -23.12 -11.59 1.00
CA ARG A 114 -22.95 -10.22 1.50
C ARG A 114 -24.10 -9.75 2.39
N SER A 115 -25.05 -10.63 2.68
CA SER A 115 -26.15 -10.32 3.57
C SER A 115 -25.63 -10.03 4.99
N PRO A 116 -26.33 -9.16 5.75
CA PRO A 116 -26.00 -8.91 7.15
C PRO A 116 -25.90 -10.20 7.99
N GLY A 117 -26.71 -11.22 7.68
CA GLY A 117 -26.67 -12.53 8.34
C GLY A 117 -25.38 -13.32 8.09
N ALA A 118 -24.85 -13.28 6.87
CA ALA A 118 -23.56 -13.89 6.52
C ALA A 118 -22.39 -13.16 7.19
N LEU A 119 -22.42 -11.82 7.17
CA LEU A 119 -21.41 -10.99 7.83
C LEU A 119 -21.42 -11.13 9.36
N ALA A 120 -22.60 -11.28 9.98
CA ALA A 120 -22.71 -11.55 11.42
C ALA A 120 -22.03 -12.87 11.84
N GLY A 121 -22.03 -13.89 10.96
CA GLY A 121 -21.29 -15.13 11.17
C GLY A 121 -19.77 -14.91 11.21
N VAL A 122 -19.25 -14.12 10.27
CA VAL A 122 -17.83 -13.72 10.22
C VAL A 122 -17.44 -12.86 11.44
N HIS A 123 -18.28 -11.88 11.79
CA HIS A 123 -18.06 -11.04 12.98
C HIS A 123 -18.01 -11.86 14.27
N ARG A 124 -18.90 -12.86 14.44
CA ARG A 124 -18.85 -13.78 15.58
C ARG A 124 -17.59 -14.65 15.62
N MET A 125 -17.02 -14.99 14.46
CA MET A 125 -15.81 -15.79 14.38
C MET A 125 -14.54 -14.98 14.68
N LEU A 126 -14.52 -13.70 14.27
CA LEU A 126 -13.44 -12.76 14.58
C LEU A 126 -13.49 -12.30 16.05
N GLN A 127 -14.68 -12.13 16.60
CA GLN A 127 -14.90 -11.83 18.02
C GLN A 127 -14.82 -13.12 18.84
N ARG A 128 -13.60 -13.60 19.14
CA ARG A 128 -13.38 -14.74 20.04
C ARG A 128 -13.78 -14.36 21.47
N PRO A 129 -14.87 -14.90 22.05
CA PRO A 129 -15.26 -14.58 23.41
C PRO A 129 -14.32 -15.32 24.37
N GLY A 130 -13.45 -14.59 25.09
CA GLY A 130 -12.59 -15.18 26.12
C GLY A 130 -11.14 -14.69 26.16
N GLU A 131 -10.69 -13.85 25.22
CA GLU A 131 -9.36 -13.23 25.28
C GLU A 131 -9.41 -11.97 26.17
N ASN A 132 -9.35 -12.17 27.48
CA ASN A 132 -9.03 -11.10 28.41
C ASN A 132 -8.04 -11.68 29.42
N LEU A 133 -6.74 -11.52 29.15
CA LEU A 133 -5.70 -11.83 30.14
C LEU A 133 -5.01 -10.53 30.60
N PRO A 134 -4.78 -10.36 31.91
CA PRO A 134 -4.45 -9.06 32.50
C PRO A 134 -3.00 -8.57 32.30
N TRP A 135 -2.12 -9.40 31.73
CA TRP A 135 -0.69 -9.08 31.54
C TRP A 135 -0.15 -9.60 30.21
N LEU A 136 -0.93 -9.61 29.13
CA LEU A 136 -0.40 -9.94 27.79
C LEU A 136 0.33 -8.76 27.14
N PRO A 137 1.67 -8.79 27.08
CA PRO A 137 2.40 -9.19 25.88
C PRO A 137 2.14 -10.68 25.62
N ASN A 138 1.44 -10.99 24.54
CA ASN A 138 1.24 -12.37 24.07
C ASN A 138 2.45 -12.79 23.23
N PRO A 139 2.81 -14.09 23.15
CA PRO A 139 3.66 -14.54 22.07
C PRO A 139 2.91 -14.13 20.82
N ILE A 140 3.51 -13.23 20.05
CA ILE A 140 3.12 -13.01 18.67
C ILE A 140 3.26 -14.39 18.06
N GLN A 141 2.16 -15.17 18.01
CA GLN A 141 1.99 -16.06 16.89
C GLN A 141 2.21 -15.13 15.72
N HIS A 142 3.32 -15.31 15.01
CA HIS A 142 3.62 -14.62 13.78
C HIS A 142 2.50 -14.94 12.78
N GLY A 143 1.30 -14.40 13.02
CA GLY A 143 0.35 -14.15 11.99
C GLY A 143 1.10 -13.23 11.06
N GLN A 144 1.32 -13.71 9.85
CA GLN A 144 1.87 -12.89 8.77
C GLN A 144 1.17 -11.54 8.86
N HIS A 145 1.94 -10.48 9.07
CA HIS A 145 1.36 -9.15 9.03
C HIS A 145 0.72 -9.01 7.64
N PRO A 146 -0.38 -8.26 7.46
CA PRO A 146 -1.02 -8.14 6.15
C PRO A 146 -0.05 -7.78 4.99
N HIS A 147 1.06 -7.10 5.32
CA HIS A 147 2.19 -6.76 4.43
C HIS A 147 3.13 -7.93 4.08
N ASP A 148 3.22 -8.96 4.93
CA ASP A 148 4.01 -10.20 4.77
C ASP A 148 3.22 -11.33 4.10
N GLY A 149 1.93 -11.09 3.83
CA GLY A 149 1.12 -12.02 3.06
C GLY A 149 1.69 -12.17 1.65
N PRO A 150 1.57 -13.36 1.02
CA PRO A 150 1.90 -13.48 -0.39
C PRO A 150 1.11 -12.40 -1.17
N PRO A 151 1.65 -11.87 -2.28
CA PRO A 151 0.89 -11.02 -3.18
C PRO A 151 -0.49 -11.64 -3.37
N LEU A 152 -1.55 -10.82 -3.36
CA LEU A 152 -2.90 -11.34 -3.60
C LEU A 152 -2.82 -12.23 -4.84
N ALA A 153 -2.92 -13.55 -4.63
CA ALA A 153 -2.85 -14.50 -5.72
C ALA A 153 -3.86 -14.03 -6.76
N ASP A 154 -3.50 -14.09 -8.03
CA ASP A 154 -4.35 -13.61 -9.11
C ASP A 154 -5.68 -14.37 -9.03
N ARG A 155 -6.63 -13.79 -8.29
CA ARG A 155 -7.91 -14.44 -8.05
C ARG A 155 -8.51 -14.40 -9.43
N THR A 156 -8.76 -15.57 -10.00
CA THR A 156 -9.54 -15.66 -11.23
C THR A 156 -10.91 -15.07 -10.93
N VAL A 157 -11.04 -13.77 -11.17
CA VAL A 157 -12.27 -13.04 -11.02
C VAL A 157 -13.22 -13.66 -12.04
N LYS A 158 -14.37 -14.14 -11.59
CA LYS A 158 -15.37 -14.77 -12.47
C LYS A 158 -16.45 -13.77 -12.89
N ASN A 159 -16.51 -12.62 -12.23
CA ASN A 159 -17.54 -11.61 -12.40
C ASN A 159 -17.07 -10.25 -11.90
N TYR A 160 -17.72 -9.19 -12.39
CA TYR A 160 -17.53 -7.81 -11.97
C TYR A 160 -18.59 -7.33 -10.97
N PHE A 161 -19.23 -8.24 -10.21
CA PHE A 161 -20.27 -7.88 -9.24
C PHE A 161 -19.76 -7.05 -8.05
N SER A 162 -18.46 -6.82 -7.97
CA SER A 162 -17.84 -6.03 -6.92
C SER A 162 -16.69 -5.24 -7.47
N PRO A 163 -16.50 -4.02 -6.96
CA PRO A 163 -15.31 -3.26 -7.30
C PRO A 163 -14.07 -4.00 -6.82
N ASN A 164 -12.95 -3.71 -7.48
CA ASN A 164 -11.63 -4.10 -7.00
C ASN A 164 -11.23 -3.17 -5.84
N CYS A 165 -10.22 -3.57 -5.06
CA CYS A 165 -9.67 -2.74 -3.99
C CYS A 165 -8.19 -2.51 -4.26
N PHE A 166 -7.70 -1.31 -3.95
CA PHE A 166 -6.26 -1.11 -3.85
C PHE A 166 -5.71 -1.99 -2.72
N TYR A 167 -4.58 -2.65 -2.96
CA TYR A 167 -3.88 -3.47 -1.96
C TYR A 167 -3.56 -2.63 -0.72
N CYS A 168 -2.89 -1.50 -0.91
CA CYS A 168 -2.61 -0.54 0.14
C CYS A 168 -2.72 0.91 -0.35
N VAL A 169 -2.89 1.82 0.61
CA VAL A 169 -2.49 3.21 0.47
C VAL A 169 -1.14 3.36 1.15
N GLU A 170 -0.11 3.60 0.36
CA GLU A 170 1.24 3.85 0.85
C GLU A 170 1.37 5.32 1.22
N THR A 171 1.96 5.62 2.36
CA THR A 171 2.17 7.00 2.83
C THR A 171 3.64 7.24 3.12
N ILE A 172 4.09 8.47 2.92
CA ILE A 172 5.39 8.94 3.38
C ILE A 172 5.18 10.11 4.34
N CYS A 173 5.75 10.01 5.54
CA CYS A 173 5.57 10.96 6.62
C CYS A 173 6.90 11.39 7.21
N ALA A 174 7.00 12.63 7.66
CA ALA A 174 8.08 13.05 8.55
C ALA A 174 7.82 12.50 9.97
N PRO A 175 8.87 12.34 10.81
CA PRO A 175 8.76 11.82 12.17
C PRO A 175 7.74 12.53 13.06
N CYS A 176 7.48 13.82 12.82
CA CYS A 176 6.48 14.61 13.55
C CYS A 176 5.03 14.32 13.12
N GLY A 177 4.80 13.40 12.17
CA GLY A 177 3.50 13.07 11.61
C GLY A 177 3.07 13.92 10.41
N THR A 178 3.92 14.84 9.92
CA THR A 178 3.63 15.60 8.70
C THR A 178 3.64 14.66 7.49
N VAL A 179 2.50 14.49 6.83
CA VAL A 179 2.38 13.70 5.60
C VAL A 179 3.05 14.45 4.45
N ILE A 180 4.05 13.81 3.83
CA ILE A 180 4.79 14.31 2.67
C ILE A 180 4.05 13.98 1.37
N GLY A 181 3.48 12.79 1.33
CA GLY A 181 2.80 12.27 0.16
C GLY A 181 2.23 10.88 0.39
N TRP A 182 1.47 10.41 -0.58
CA TRP A 182 0.82 9.11 -0.54
C TRP A 182 0.59 8.58 -1.96
N ALA A 183 0.45 7.27 -2.09
CA ALA A 183 0.09 6.63 -3.34
C ALA A 183 -0.86 5.45 -3.09
N LYS A 184 -1.71 5.16 -4.07
CA LYS A 184 -2.54 3.94 -4.05
C LYS A 184 -1.80 2.88 -4.84
N ILE A 185 -1.59 1.71 -4.23
CA ILE A 185 -0.91 0.58 -4.89
C ILE A 185 -1.95 -0.52 -5.09
N ALA A 186 -2.28 -0.82 -6.35
CA ALA A 186 -3.43 -1.66 -6.67
C ALA A 186 -3.22 -3.15 -6.37
N ARG A 187 -2.04 -3.69 -6.71
CA ARG A 187 -1.82 -5.15 -6.74
C ARG A 187 -1.04 -5.68 -5.53
N SER A 188 0.10 -5.07 -5.28
CA SER A 188 1.02 -5.49 -4.25
C SER A 188 1.98 -4.37 -3.90
N GLU A 189 2.29 -4.26 -2.63
CA GLU A 189 3.36 -3.42 -2.12
C GLU A 189 4.71 -4.10 -2.39
N SER A 190 5.07 -4.11 -3.68
CA SER A 190 6.30 -4.71 -4.20
C SER A 190 7.46 -3.70 -4.18
N PRO A 191 8.72 -4.15 -4.15
CA PRO A 191 9.89 -3.26 -4.21
C PRO A 191 9.84 -2.27 -5.39
N THR A 192 9.37 -2.74 -6.55
CA THR A 192 9.23 -1.90 -7.74
C THR A 192 8.18 -0.80 -7.55
N ASN A 193 7.03 -1.12 -6.96
CA ASN A 193 5.99 -0.13 -6.69
C ASN A 193 6.43 0.88 -5.61
N ILE A 194 7.12 0.42 -4.57
CA ILE A 194 7.68 1.28 -3.52
C ILE A 194 8.69 2.27 -4.13
N VAL A 195 9.65 1.78 -4.94
CA VAL A 195 10.64 2.67 -5.57
C VAL A 195 9.99 3.62 -6.58
N ALA A 196 8.99 3.16 -7.34
CA ALA A 196 8.23 4.04 -8.24
C ALA A 196 7.53 5.17 -7.47
N PHE A 197 6.95 4.86 -6.29
CA PHE A 197 6.37 5.85 -5.39
C PHE A 197 7.44 6.82 -4.85
N LEU A 198 8.58 6.32 -4.36
CA LEU A 198 9.66 7.20 -3.90
C LEU A 198 10.17 8.13 -5.01
N ASN A 199 10.36 7.62 -6.22
CA ASN A 199 10.78 8.43 -7.36
C ASN A 199 9.73 9.48 -7.77
N SER A 200 8.44 9.21 -7.59
CA SER A 200 7.40 10.21 -7.87
C SER A 200 7.44 11.37 -6.87
N ILE A 201 7.69 11.08 -5.60
CA ILE A 201 7.85 12.10 -4.55
C ILE A 201 9.16 12.88 -4.74
N TYR A 202 10.28 12.18 -4.93
CA TYR A 202 11.63 12.76 -5.06
C TYR A 202 12.05 12.87 -6.52
N SER A 203 11.22 13.56 -7.30
CA SER A 203 11.53 13.94 -8.67
C SER A 203 12.75 14.87 -8.72
N SER A 204 13.33 15.05 -9.91
CA SER A 204 14.51 15.90 -10.12
C SER A 204 14.35 17.29 -9.49
N GLY A 205 15.31 17.67 -8.65
CA GLY A 205 15.33 18.96 -7.94
C GLY A 205 14.69 18.96 -6.54
N VAL A 206 13.99 17.89 -6.13
CA VAL A 206 13.51 17.73 -4.76
C VAL A 206 14.56 16.96 -3.94
N PRO A 207 15.07 17.52 -2.83
CA PRO A 207 16.05 16.84 -2.01
C PRO A 207 15.44 15.59 -1.34
N ARG A 208 16.17 14.48 -1.42
CA ARG A 208 15.85 13.24 -0.69
C ARG A 208 16.22 13.39 0.79
N PRO A 209 15.51 12.70 1.72
CA PRO A 209 15.93 12.65 3.10
C PRO A 209 17.23 11.85 3.26
N ALA A 210 17.98 12.13 4.31
CA ALA A 210 19.16 11.32 4.63
C ALA A 210 18.77 9.87 5.00
N TYR A 211 17.60 9.67 5.60
CA TYR A 211 17.10 8.35 6.00
C TYR A 211 15.66 8.10 5.54
N ILE A 212 15.38 6.88 5.09
CA ILE A 212 14.04 6.36 4.79
C ILE A 212 13.82 5.13 5.66
N CYS A 213 12.84 5.18 6.55
CA CYS A 213 12.43 4.05 7.38
C CYS A 213 11.24 3.34 6.73
N ILE A 214 11.34 2.03 6.47
CA ILE A 214 10.28 1.22 5.84
C ILE A 214 10.40 -0.24 6.30
N ASP A 215 9.28 -0.94 6.42
CA ASP A 215 9.23 -2.37 6.80
C ASP A 215 10.07 -3.28 5.89
N LYS A 216 10.00 -3.06 4.57
CA LYS A 216 10.62 -3.89 3.52
C LYS A 216 11.97 -3.36 3.05
N ALA A 217 12.66 -2.57 3.86
CA ALA A 217 13.91 -1.89 3.47
C ALA A 217 14.92 -2.85 2.86
N CYS A 218 15.12 -4.04 3.43
CA CYS A 218 16.04 -5.06 2.89
C CYS A 218 15.69 -5.48 1.45
N ILE A 219 14.41 -5.72 1.17
CA ILE A 219 13.95 -6.19 -0.15
C ILE A 219 14.03 -5.04 -1.16
N VAL A 220 13.66 -3.83 -0.73
CA VAL A 220 13.79 -2.60 -1.53
C VAL A 220 15.25 -2.33 -1.88
N LEU A 221 16.16 -2.41 -0.91
CA LEU A 221 17.59 -2.22 -1.12
C LEU A 221 18.16 -3.23 -2.11
N ARG A 222 17.79 -4.52 -2.02
CA ARG A 222 18.21 -5.53 -3.01
C ARG A 222 17.71 -5.21 -4.41
N HIS A 223 16.48 -4.70 -4.53
CA HIS A 223 15.92 -4.28 -5.82
C HIS A 223 16.67 -3.07 -6.41
N ILE A 224 16.99 -2.08 -5.58
CA ILE A 224 17.82 -0.93 -5.97
C ILE A 224 19.21 -1.42 -6.40
N GLN A 225 19.84 -2.32 -5.63
CA GLN A 225 21.15 -2.86 -5.95
C GLN A 225 21.17 -3.62 -7.29
N ALA A 226 20.09 -4.33 -7.61
CA ALA A 226 19.96 -5.04 -8.88
C ALA A 226 19.69 -4.11 -10.07
N SER A 227 19.37 -2.83 -9.84
CA SER A 227 18.88 -1.88 -10.84
C SER A 227 19.84 -0.69 -10.99
N GLU A 228 20.69 -0.70 -12.02
CA GLU A 228 21.74 0.31 -12.23
C GLU A 228 21.22 1.77 -12.18
N HIS A 229 20.05 2.02 -12.77
CA HIS A 229 19.43 3.35 -12.82
C HIS A 229 18.87 3.86 -11.48
N LEU A 230 18.87 3.04 -10.42
CA LEU A 230 18.42 3.41 -9.07
C LEU A 230 19.57 3.55 -8.07
N GLN A 231 20.81 3.26 -8.48
CA GLN A 231 21.98 3.24 -7.57
C GLN A 231 22.29 4.60 -6.96
N ASP A 232 21.82 5.69 -7.56
CA ASP A 232 21.93 7.06 -7.04
C ASP A 232 21.22 7.23 -5.68
N TRP A 233 20.26 6.36 -5.35
CA TRP A 233 19.67 6.28 -4.00
C TRP A 233 20.72 6.03 -2.92
N PHE A 234 21.71 5.18 -3.16
CA PHE A 234 22.77 4.90 -2.18
C PHE A 234 23.68 6.11 -1.90
N ASN A 235 23.73 7.08 -2.81
CA ASN A 235 24.52 8.29 -2.63
C ASN A 235 23.80 9.35 -1.77
N THR A 236 22.48 9.23 -1.63
CA THR A 236 21.64 10.32 -1.10
C THR A 236 20.84 9.93 0.13
N SER A 237 20.49 8.65 0.28
CA SER A 237 19.65 8.17 1.37
C SER A 237 20.17 6.83 1.92
N ARG A 238 19.85 6.56 3.19
CA ARG A 238 20.00 5.25 3.84
C ARG A 238 18.62 4.68 4.11
N PHE A 239 18.44 3.39 3.89
CA PHE A 239 17.15 2.73 4.16
C PHE A 239 17.25 1.94 5.45
N LEU A 240 16.31 2.17 6.36
CA LEU A 240 16.26 1.54 7.67
C LEU A 240 15.02 0.64 7.72
N VAL A 241 15.21 -0.57 8.22
CA VAL A 241 14.08 -1.45 8.55
C VAL A 241 13.41 -0.90 9.80
N ASP A 242 12.08 -0.80 9.81
CA ASP A 242 11.35 -0.46 11.02
C ASP A 242 11.67 -1.46 12.16
N SER A 243 11.75 -0.93 13.38
CA SER A 243 12.06 -1.64 14.63
C SER A 243 11.22 -2.89 14.85
N TYR A 244 9.95 -2.90 14.44
CA TYR A 244 9.09 -4.08 14.54
C TYR A 244 9.57 -5.20 13.60
N HIS A 245 9.84 -4.88 12.35
CA HIS A 245 10.28 -5.81 11.32
C HIS A 245 11.74 -6.24 11.50
N TYR A 246 12.57 -5.41 12.15
CA TYR A 246 13.95 -5.76 12.51
C TYR A 246 14.03 -7.02 13.38
N THR A 247 13.03 -7.29 14.22
CA THR A 247 13.02 -8.49 15.08
C THR A 247 13.03 -9.81 14.29
N SER A 248 12.56 -9.79 13.04
CA SER A 248 12.55 -10.94 12.13
C SER A 248 13.72 -10.94 11.13
N HIS A 249 14.55 -9.90 11.16
CA HIS A 249 15.68 -9.73 10.25
C HIS A 249 16.87 -10.60 10.68
N LYS A 250 17.55 -11.23 9.72
CA LYS A 250 18.71 -12.06 10.00
C LYS A 250 19.91 -11.17 10.32
N ALA A 251 20.39 -11.20 11.56
CA ALA A 251 21.55 -10.44 12.00
C ALA A 251 22.85 -10.71 11.21
N THR A 252 22.90 -11.74 10.37
CA THR A 252 24.07 -12.07 9.52
C THR A 252 23.91 -11.63 8.07
N ASP A 253 22.92 -10.80 7.73
CA ASP A 253 22.72 -10.32 6.36
C ASP A 253 23.73 -9.22 6.03
N GLU A 254 24.88 -9.60 5.47
CA GLU A 254 26.00 -8.68 5.15
C GLU A 254 25.58 -7.52 4.25
N PHE A 255 24.60 -7.72 3.37
CA PHE A 255 24.12 -6.66 2.49
C PHE A 255 23.48 -5.52 3.29
N CYS A 256 22.63 -5.85 4.27
CA CYS A 256 21.96 -4.87 5.12
C CYS A 256 22.89 -4.27 6.21
N HIS A 257 24.05 -4.88 6.46
CA HIS A 257 25.11 -4.24 7.26
C HIS A 257 25.90 -3.19 6.48
N THR A 258 25.93 -3.32 5.16
CA THR A 258 26.76 -2.48 4.29
C THR A 258 26.00 -1.23 3.81
N TRP A 259 24.68 -1.33 3.58
CA TRP A 259 23.87 -0.32 2.89
C TRP A 259 22.65 0.14 3.69
#